data_AF-A0A0B1SN60-F1
#
_entry.id   AF-A0A0B1SN60-F1
#
_cell.length_a   1.000
_cell.length_b   1.000
_cell.length_c   1.000
_cell.angle_alpha   90.00
_cell.angle_beta   90.00
_cell.angle_gamma   90.00
#
_symmetry.space_group_name_H-M   'P 1'
#
loop_
_entity.id
_entity.type
_entity.pdbx_description
1 polymer ?
#
loop_
_entity_poly.entity_id
_entity_poly.type
_entity_poly.pdbx_seq_one_letter_code
_entity_poly.pdbx_strand_id
1 'polypeptide(L)'
;MWESFRGNFDIAKFCIDEGADVNDKHHKESYTPLMFAALAGKPDICKLLMDHGARSYSTNSIGKTASELAAFVGQHECVSIINNHVSLDEIERFLSPKVDSAPTEVYPDELAQIIHRLCSWHQVHPVAIAFELSKYADAVKYQKKILYVVDRVFEKQLRCKEGNEVMSLKVWIILFILRDIYKYAQDLVANGRTSHDSCLIYAKHLLTWEPGEQAMAKTPFGQRPTAYDYIVQGLFGQRLLMASKFCATCGSCSAKKRCSKCKLCYCSVECQKFDWPIHKSCCESIRTWNTVTDVRDTLSLEDIQAAISEIDV
;
A
#
# COMPACT_ATOMS: atom_id res chain seq x y z
N MET A 1 22.80 -8.46 22.12
CA MET A 1 21.83 -7.53 21.49
C MET A 1 21.68 -7.82 20.00
N TRP A 2 22.67 -7.57 19.15
CA TRP A 2 22.61 -7.79 17.69
C TRP A 2 22.19 -9.20 17.22
N GLU A 3 22.43 -10.26 18.00
CA GLU A 3 21.90 -11.60 17.69
C GLU A 3 20.38 -11.75 17.86
N SER A 4 19.71 -10.95 18.71
CA SER A 4 18.25 -11.03 18.86
C SER A 4 17.52 -10.66 17.57
N PHE A 5 18.08 -9.73 16.81
CA PHE A 5 17.53 -9.24 15.55
C PHE A 5 17.73 -10.20 14.36
N ARG A 6 18.43 -11.33 14.54
CA ARG A 6 18.59 -12.36 13.50
C ARG A 6 17.38 -13.28 13.34
N GLY A 7 16.46 -13.35 14.29
CA GLY A 7 15.34 -14.27 14.09
C GLY A 7 14.26 -14.34 15.15
N ASN A 8 14.43 -13.72 16.32
CA ASN A 8 13.43 -13.83 17.38
C ASN A 8 12.73 -12.48 17.58
N PHE A 9 11.50 -12.39 17.06
CA PHE A 9 10.67 -11.19 17.14
C PHE A 9 10.42 -10.76 18.59
N ASP A 10 10.13 -11.70 19.48
CA ASP A 10 9.77 -11.40 20.86
C ASP A 10 10.97 -10.83 21.63
N ILE A 11 12.18 -11.38 21.39
CA ILE A 11 13.40 -10.85 22.00
C ILE A 11 13.76 -9.49 21.40
N ALA A 12 13.63 -9.32 20.09
CA ALA A 12 13.85 -8.03 19.43
C ALA A 12 12.93 -6.95 20.00
N LYS A 13 11.64 -7.26 20.16
CA LYS A 13 10.66 -6.36 20.77
C LYS A 13 10.99 -6.04 22.22
N PHE A 14 11.27 -7.05 23.03
CA PHE A 14 11.66 -6.85 24.43
C PHE A 14 12.89 -5.95 24.56
N CYS A 15 13.92 -6.15 23.73
CA CYS A 15 15.10 -5.29 23.76
C CYS A 15 14.77 -3.82 23.42
N ILE A 16 13.89 -3.58 22.44
CA ILE A 16 13.49 -2.22 22.06
C ILE A 16 12.65 -1.57 23.17
N ASP A 17 11.73 -2.33 23.78
CA ASP A 17 10.89 -1.87 24.88
C ASP A 17 11.75 -1.47 26.12
N GLU A 18 12.86 -2.17 26.35
CA GLU A 18 13.87 -1.84 27.39
C GLU A 18 14.79 -0.67 26.99
N GLY A 19 14.53 0.00 25.86
CA GLY A 19 15.27 1.20 25.43
C GLY A 19 16.53 0.92 24.62
N ALA A 20 16.65 -0.23 23.96
CA ALA A 20 17.75 -0.48 23.04
C ALA A 20 17.76 0.54 21.88
N ASP A 21 18.93 1.07 21.56
CA ASP A 21 19.10 1.97 20.41
C ASP A 21 18.99 1.17 19.09
N VAL A 22 17.91 1.43 18.35
CA VAL A 22 17.66 0.81 17.03
C VAL A 22 18.64 1.26 15.95
N ASN A 23 19.41 2.33 16.21
CA ASN A 23 20.41 2.89 15.31
C ASN A 23 21.85 2.60 15.77
N ASP A 24 22.04 1.68 16.70
CA ASP A 24 23.37 1.29 17.19
C ASP A 24 24.28 0.86 16.02
N LYS A 25 25.52 1.37 16.02
CA LYS A 25 26.58 1.08 15.06
C LYS A 25 27.85 0.52 15.72
N HIS A 26 27.80 0.13 16.98
CA HIS A 26 28.97 -0.38 17.72
C HIS A 26 29.51 -1.73 17.22
N HIS A 27 28.91 -2.33 16.19
CA HIS A 27 29.48 -3.48 15.50
C HIS A 27 30.79 -3.11 14.77
N LYS A 28 31.75 -4.05 14.69
CA LYS A 28 33.07 -3.83 14.07
C LYS A 28 33.00 -3.24 12.66
N GLU A 29 31.98 -3.65 11.91
CA GLU A 29 31.74 -3.22 10.53
C GLU A 29 30.63 -2.15 10.41
N SER A 30 30.28 -1.46 11.50
CA SER A 30 29.23 -0.44 11.56
C SER A 30 27.84 -0.93 11.10
N TYR A 31 27.53 -2.20 11.33
CA TYR A 31 26.21 -2.78 11.01
C TYR A 31 25.17 -2.30 12.01
N THR A 32 24.02 -1.86 11.50
CA THR A 32 22.86 -1.52 12.32
C THR A 32 21.97 -2.74 12.59
N PRO A 33 21.13 -2.71 13.65
CA PRO A 33 20.10 -3.72 13.88
C PRO A 33 19.24 -4.01 12.64
N LEU A 34 18.89 -2.97 11.88
CA LEU A 34 18.11 -3.09 10.65
C LEU A 34 18.84 -3.89 9.55
N MET A 35 20.16 -3.73 9.42
CA MET A 35 20.95 -4.52 8.47
C MET A 35 21.00 -6.00 8.84
N PHE A 36 21.06 -6.32 10.14
CA PHE A 36 21.02 -7.71 10.60
C PHE A 36 19.66 -8.36 10.32
N ALA A 37 18.56 -7.65 10.59
CA ALA A 37 17.22 -8.12 10.28
C ALA A 37 17.00 -8.32 8.78
N ALA A 38 17.52 -7.38 7.96
CA ALA A 38 17.47 -7.42 6.51
C ALA A 38 18.24 -8.61 5.91
N LEU A 39 19.45 -8.88 6.41
CA LEU A 39 20.26 -10.04 5.99
C LEU A 39 19.63 -11.37 6.43
N ALA A 40 18.99 -11.39 7.60
CA ALA A 40 18.31 -12.57 8.12
C ALA A 40 16.97 -12.88 7.42
N GLY A 41 16.48 -11.97 6.57
CA GLY A 41 15.21 -12.15 5.86
C GLY A 41 14.00 -12.09 6.79
N LYS A 42 14.03 -11.23 7.83
CA LYS A 42 12.96 -11.11 8.83
C LYS A 42 12.16 -9.81 8.62
N PRO A 43 11.12 -9.83 7.75
CA PRO A 43 10.34 -8.63 7.43
C PRO A 43 9.67 -8.00 8.66
N ASP A 44 9.20 -8.82 9.60
CA ASP A 44 8.51 -8.36 10.80
C ASP A 44 9.44 -7.57 11.73
N ILE A 45 10.69 -8.02 11.87
CA ILE A 45 11.72 -7.34 12.68
C ILE A 45 12.16 -6.04 11.98
N CYS A 46 12.30 -6.04 10.65
CA CYS A 46 12.58 -4.83 9.88
C CYS A 46 11.49 -3.78 10.13
N LYS A 47 10.21 -4.19 10.06
CA LYS A 47 9.08 -3.31 10.31
C LYS A 47 9.11 -2.74 11.73
N LEU A 48 9.29 -3.59 12.73
CA LEU A 48 9.38 -3.18 14.13
C LEU A 48 10.50 -2.15 14.34
N LEU A 49 11.70 -2.42 13.85
CA LEU A 49 12.85 -1.51 13.99
C LEU A 49 12.57 -0.15 13.34
N MET A 50 11.94 -0.13 12.16
CA MET A 50 11.61 1.12 11.48
C MET A 50 10.46 1.87 12.15
N ASP A 51 9.47 1.16 12.70
CA ASP A 51 8.40 1.76 13.51
C ASP A 51 8.98 2.47 14.74
N HIS A 52 10.08 1.96 15.31
CA HIS A 52 10.85 2.60 16.38
C HIS A 52 11.95 3.58 15.90
N GLY A 53 11.93 3.99 14.63
CA GLY A 53 12.81 5.05 14.12
C GLY A 53 14.18 4.60 13.60
N ALA A 54 14.34 3.33 13.20
CA ALA A 54 15.55 2.88 12.53
C ALA A 54 15.76 3.61 11.19
N ARG A 55 16.98 4.10 10.97
CA ARG A 55 17.37 4.84 9.77
C ARG A 55 17.67 3.89 8.60
N SER A 56 16.76 3.83 7.62
CA SER A 56 16.90 3.02 6.40
C SER A 56 18.14 3.37 5.55
N TYR A 57 18.51 4.64 5.48
CA TYR A 57 19.66 5.15 4.71
C TYR A 57 21.01 5.05 5.43
N SER A 58 21.06 4.45 6.63
CA SER A 58 22.34 4.25 7.29
C SER A 58 23.17 3.25 6.50
N THR A 59 24.44 3.58 6.26
CA THR A 59 25.41 2.70 5.62
C THR A 59 26.37 2.08 6.64
N ASN A 60 26.86 0.89 6.29
CA ASN A 60 27.92 0.17 7.02
C ASN A 60 29.32 0.60 6.52
N SER A 61 30.38 -0.04 7.02
CA SER A 61 31.77 0.23 6.61
C SER A 61 32.03 0.00 5.11
N ILE A 62 31.20 -0.80 4.43
CA ILE A 62 31.28 -1.11 2.99
C ILE A 62 30.47 -0.09 2.16
N GLY A 63 29.79 0.86 2.81
CA GLY A 63 28.95 1.85 2.14
C GLY A 63 27.61 1.30 1.68
N LYS A 64 27.15 0.17 2.22
CA LYS A 64 25.88 -0.47 1.85
C LYS A 64 24.76 -0.20 2.85
N THR A 65 23.56 0.06 2.34
CA THR A 65 22.34 0.22 3.14
C THR A 65 21.70 -1.13 3.49
N ALA A 66 20.76 -1.12 4.43
CA ALA A 66 20.03 -2.34 4.81
C ALA A 66 19.23 -2.94 3.63
N SER A 67 18.64 -2.11 2.77
CA SER A 67 17.90 -2.58 1.60
C SER A 67 18.82 -3.16 0.53
N GLU A 68 19.99 -2.57 0.27
CA GLU A 68 20.98 -3.15 -0.65
C GLU A 68 21.51 -4.50 -0.16
N LEU A 69 21.74 -4.64 1.14
CA LEU A 69 22.17 -5.92 1.74
C LEU A 69 21.07 -6.99 1.64
N ALA A 70 19.81 -6.65 1.90
CA ALA A 70 18.69 -7.56 1.68
C ALA A 70 18.56 -7.96 0.20
N ALA A 71 18.74 -7.01 -0.72
CA ALA A 71 18.70 -7.28 -2.16
C ALA A 71 19.80 -8.25 -2.60
N PHE A 72 21.02 -8.10 -2.06
CA PHE A 72 22.15 -8.99 -2.34
C PHE A 72 21.88 -10.44 -1.94
N VAL A 73 21.18 -10.66 -0.83
CA VAL A 73 20.80 -11.99 -0.34
C VAL A 73 19.50 -12.52 -0.97
N GLY A 74 18.78 -11.68 -1.74
CA GLY A 74 17.51 -12.04 -2.36
C GLY A 74 16.28 -11.91 -1.44
N GLN A 75 16.39 -11.15 -0.35
CA GLN A 75 15.31 -10.94 0.63
C GLN A 75 14.33 -9.85 0.18
N HIS A 76 13.57 -10.12 -0.88
CA HIS A 76 12.71 -9.13 -1.54
C HIS A 76 11.65 -8.48 -0.62
N GLU A 77 11.05 -9.24 0.30
CA GLU A 77 10.08 -8.71 1.25
C GLU A 77 10.70 -7.66 2.19
N CYS A 78 11.93 -7.89 2.65
CA CYS A 78 12.64 -6.92 3.48
C CYS A 78 12.98 -5.64 2.70
N VAL A 79 13.42 -5.78 1.45
CA VAL A 79 13.67 -4.63 0.56
C VAL A 79 12.40 -3.79 0.37
N SER A 80 11.28 -4.47 0.10
CA SER A 80 9.99 -3.82 -0.10
C SER A 80 9.57 -3.05 1.15
N ILE A 81 9.64 -3.66 2.34
CA ILE A 81 9.26 -3.00 3.58
C ILE A 81 10.19 -1.82 3.88
N ILE A 82 11.51 -1.99 3.75
CA ILE A 82 12.48 -0.92 4.04
C ILE A 82 12.30 0.27 3.11
N ASN A 83 12.09 0.02 1.82
CA ASN A 83 11.92 1.10 0.84
C ASN A 83 10.52 1.73 0.88
N ASN A 84 9.49 1.05 1.39
CA ASN A 84 8.13 1.60 1.45
C ASN A 84 7.72 2.15 2.82
N HIS A 85 8.62 2.10 3.81
CA HIS A 85 8.30 2.52 5.17
C HIS A 85 8.17 4.04 5.31
N VAL A 86 7.09 4.47 5.94
CA VAL A 86 6.90 5.83 6.44
C VAL A 86 6.61 5.71 7.93
N SER A 87 7.44 6.31 8.78
CA SER A 87 7.23 6.25 10.22
C SER A 87 5.98 7.04 10.66
N LEU A 88 5.27 6.54 11.67
CA LEU A 88 4.14 7.25 12.30
C LEU A 88 4.61 8.57 12.93
N ASP A 89 5.73 8.56 13.63
CA ASP A 89 6.35 9.74 14.25
C ASP A 89 6.60 10.88 13.26
N GLU A 90 6.96 10.54 12.02
CA GLU A 90 7.16 11.52 10.96
C GLU A 90 5.86 12.19 10.56
N ILE A 91 4.78 11.42 10.46
CA ILE A 91 3.44 11.91 10.13
C ILE A 91 2.91 12.78 11.26
N GLU A 92 3.12 12.38 12.51
CA GLU A 92 2.79 13.18 13.69
C GLU A 92 3.58 14.49 13.73
N ARG A 93 4.86 14.48 13.35
CA ARG A 93 5.66 15.70 13.19
C ARG A 93 5.10 16.64 12.14
N PHE A 94 4.60 16.12 11.01
CA PHE A 94 3.96 16.95 9.99
C PHE A 94 2.56 17.42 10.39
N LEU A 95 1.82 16.63 11.16
CA LEU A 95 0.54 17.02 11.73
C LEU A 95 0.70 18.15 12.76
N SER A 96 1.65 17.98 13.68
CA SER A 96 1.93 18.89 14.79
C SER A 96 3.41 19.29 14.80
N PRO A 97 3.82 20.25 13.95
CA PRO A 97 5.20 20.73 13.97
C PRO A 97 5.47 21.37 15.35
N LYS A 98 6.43 20.80 16.09
CA LYS A 98 6.92 21.34 17.35
C LYS A 98 7.72 22.61 17.06
N VAL A 99 7.02 23.73 16.87
CA VAL A 99 7.60 25.07 16.97
C VAL A 99 7.59 25.44 18.46
N ASP A 100 8.56 26.23 18.95
CA ASP A 100 8.88 26.51 20.37
C ASP A 100 7.75 27.17 21.22
N SER A 101 6.49 27.05 20.84
CA SER A 101 5.31 27.42 21.63
C SER A 101 4.23 26.36 21.41
N ALA A 102 3.52 26.01 22.49
CA ALA A 102 2.57 24.91 22.65
C ALA A 102 1.85 24.41 21.36
N PRO A 103 1.58 23.10 21.23
CA PRO A 103 0.89 22.55 20.06
C PRO A 103 -0.42 23.32 19.83
N THR A 104 -0.48 24.06 18.72
CA THR A 104 -1.53 25.04 18.46
C THR A 104 -2.88 24.38 18.19
N GLU A 105 -2.88 23.12 17.73
CA GLU A 105 -4.07 22.31 17.48
C GLU A 105 -3.80 20.84 17.82
N VAL A 106 -4.69 20.22 18.61
CA VAL A 106 -4.66 18.79 18.93
C VAL A 106 -5.52 18.07 17.89
N TYR A 107 -4.91 17.13 17.16
CA TYR A 107 -5.61 16.28 16.20
C TYR A 107 -5.90 14.90 16.82
N PRO A 108 -6.96 14.20 16.37
CA PRO A 108 -7.21 12.82 16.80
C PRO A 108 -6.10 11.86 16.35
N ASP A 109 -5.73 10.89 17.19
CA ASP A 109 -4.74 9.85 16.84
C ASP A 109 -5.15 9.05 15.60
N GLU A 110 -6.46 8.85 15.40
CA GLU A 110 -7.02 8.21 14.22
C GLU A 110 -6.59 8.90 12.92
N LEU A 111 -6.46 10.23 12.92
CA LEU A 111 -6.03 11.00 11.75
C LEU A 111 -4.60 10.64 11.34
N ALA A 112 -3.68 10.55 12.30
CA ALA A 112 -2.30 10.14 12.06
C ALA A 112 -2.22 8.72 11.52
N GLN A 113 -3.01 7.80 12.10
CA GLN A 113 -3.07 6.41 11.66
C GLN A 113 -3.58 6.25 10.23
N ILE A 114 -4.59 7.04 9.83
CA ILE A 114 -5.14 6.99 8.47
C ILE A 114 -4.14 7.54 7.46
N ILE A 115 -3.52 8.70 7.75
CA ILE A 115 -2.50 9.28 6.87
C ILE A 115 -1.33 8.30 6.72
N HIS A 116 -0.89 7.69 7.81
CA HIS A 116 0.13 6.64 7.79
C HIS A 116 -0.27 5.45 6.95
N ARG A 117 -1.49 4.94 7.13
CA ARG A 117 -1.99 3.83 6.34
C ARG A 117 -2.04 4.17 4.85
N LEU A 118 -2.46 5.39 4.48
CA LEU A 118 -2.49 5.85 3.09
C LEU A 118 -1.08 5.94 2.51
N CYS A 119 -0.14 6.58 3.20
CA CYS A 119 1.25 6.73 2.72
C CYS A 119 2.00 5.39 2.65
N SER A 120 1.78 4.51 3.63
CA SER A 120 2.40 3.18 3.72
C SER A 120 1.67 2.12 2.87
N TRP A 121 0.60 2.48 2.16
CA TRP A 121 -0.17 1.51 1.39
C TRP A 121 0.58 1.05 0.13
N HIS A 122 0.33 -0.19 -0.25
CA HIS A 122 0.77 -0.79 -1.51
C HIS A 122 -0.34 -0.78 -2.57
N GLN A 123 -1.51 -0.22 -2.26
CA GLN A 123 -2.66 -0.21 -3.17
C GLN A 123 -3.00 1.23 -3.53
N VAL A 124 -2.63 1.63 -4.75
CA VAL A 124 -2.91 2.98 -5.29
C VAL A 124 -4.25 3.05 -6.04
N HIS A 125 -5.06 1.99 -5.98
CA HIS A 125 -6.33 1.94 -6.69
C HIS A 125 -7.31 3.00 -6.16
N PRO A 126 -7.90 3.86 -7.02
CA PRO A 126 -8.77 4.96 -6.58
C PRO A 126 -9.93 4.53 -5.68
N VAL A 127 -10.61 3.43 -6.03
CA VAL A 127 -11.71 2.86 -5.21
C VAL A 127 -11.22 2.35 -3.84
N ALA A 128 -10.00 1.80 -3.74
CA ALA A 128 -9.46 1.38 -2.44
C ALA A 128 -9.18 2.58 -1.55
N ILE A 129 -8.60 3.63 -2.11
CA ILE A 129 -8.36 4.90 -1.40
C ILE A 129 -9.68 5.49 -0.92
N ALA A 130 -10.71 5.51 -1.76
CA ALA A 130 -12.03 5.98 -1.38
C ALA A 130 -12.68 5.15 -0.25
N PHE A 131 -12.54 3.81 -0.27
CA PHE A 131 -13.00 2.94 0.81
C PHE A 131 -12.24 3.15 2.12
N GLU A 132 -10.95 3.46 2.05
CA GLU A 132 -10.16 3.71 3.25
C GLU A 132 -10.54 5.05 3.89
N LEU A 133 -10.73 6.08 3.06
CA LEU A 133 -11.22 7.38 3.52
C LEU A 133 -12.63 7.30 4.07
N SER A 134 -13.52 6.49 3.48
CA SER A 134 -14.91 6.39 3.96
C SER A 134 -14.99 5.83 5.38
N LYS A 135 -14.01 5.04 5.83
CA LYS A 135 -13.96 4.53 7.21
C LYS A 135 -13.73 5.63 8.24
N TYR A 136 -13.26 6.80 7.84
CA TYR A 136 -13.01 7.93 8.73
C TYR A 136 -14.10 8.99 8.59
N ALA A 137 -14.88 9.17 9.65
CA ALA A 137 -16.02 10.08 9.67
C ALA A 137 -15.62 11.54 9.38
N ASP A 138 -14.44 11.95 9.87
CA ASP A 138 -13.95 13.33 9.78
C ASP A 138 -13.00 13.57 8.58
N ALA A 139 -12.98 12.67 7.59
CA ALA A 139 -12.07 12.78 6.44
C ALA A 139 -12.22 14.11 5.67
N VAL A 140 -13.46 14.52 5.37
CA VAL A 140 -13.72 15.77 4.64
C VAL A 140 -13.43 17.00 5.51
N LYS A 141 -13.66 16.91 6.82
CA LYS A 141 -13.37 18.00 7.78
C LYS A 141 -11.88 18.33 7.83
N TYR A 142 -11.02 17.31 7.89
CA TYR A 142 -9.56 17.48 7.96
C TYR A 142 -8.84 17.41 6.59
N GLN A 143 -9.58 17.45 5.48
CA GLN A 143 -9.03 17.29 4.13
C GLN A 143 -7.81 18.15 3.81
N LYS A 144 -7.80 19.44 4.22
CA LYS A 144 -6.68 20.35 3.97
C LYS A 144 -5.41 19.88 4.67
N LYS A 145 -5.56 19.35 5.90
CA LYS A 145 -4.46 18.83 6.70
C LYS A 145 -3.97 17.50 6.16
N ILE A 146 -4.89 16.60 5.78
CA ILE A 146 -4.54 15.32 5.15
C ILE A 146 -3.73 15.56 3.88
N LEU A 147 -4.22 16.43 2.98
CA LEU A 147 -3.51 16.79 1.74
C LEU A 147 -2.15 17.42 2.03
N TYR A 148 -2.05 18.30 3.02
CA TYR A 148 -0.78 18.91 3.42
C TYR A 148 0.24 17.87 3.89
N VAL A 149 -0.14 16.96 4.79
CA VAL A 149 0.81 15.97 5.33
C VAL A 149 1.26 15.00 4.24
N VAL A 150 0.35 14.52 3.39
CA VAL A 150 0.71 13.65 2.26
C VAL A 150 1.63 14.38 1.28
N ASP A 151 1.42 15.67 1.03
CA ASP A 151 2.31 16.52 0.22
C ASP A 151 3.70 16.69 0.85
N ARG A 152 3.78 16.89 2.18
CA ARG A 152 5.07 16.94 2.91
C ARG A 152 5.82 15.60 2.84
N VAL A 153 5.11 14.49 2.99
CA VAL A 153 5.70 13.14 2.83
C VAL A 153 6.23 12.96 1.41
N PHE A 154 5.45 13.35 0.39
CA PHE A 154 5.89 13.33 -1.01
C PHE A 154 7.15 14.16 -1.24
N GLU A 155 7.17 15.44 -0.82
CA GLU A 155 8.32 16.31 -0.99
C GLU A 155 9.57 15.76 -0.33
N LYS A 156 9.44 15.15 0.85
CA LYS A 156 10.58 14.56 1.55
C LYS A 156 11.11 13.34 0.82
N GLN A 157 10.25 12.42 0.37
CA GLN A 157 10.68 11.26 -0.41
C GLN A 157 11.41 11.66 -1.70
N LEU A 158 10.99 12.77 -2.32
CA LEU A 158 11.60 13.32 -3.53
C LEU A 158 12.92 14.04 -3.28
N ARG A 159 13.04 14.78 -2.17
CA ARG A 159 14.21 15.64 -1.85
C ARG A 159 15.27 14.97 -0.97
N CYS A 160 15.12 13.68 -0.64
CA CYS A 160 16.13 12.91 0.08
C CYS A 160 17.44 12.79 -0.72
N LYS A 161 18.57 12.63 0.00
CA LYS A 161 19.93 12.51 -0.59
C LYS A 161 20.03 11.36 -1.61
N GLU A 162 19.26 10.30 -1.39
CA GLU A 162 18.95 9.25 -2.35
C GLU A 162 17.42 9.23 -2.49
N GLY A 163 16.91 9.88 -3.54
CA GLY A 163 15.48 10.03 -3.77
C GLY A 163 14.83 8.66 -3.98
N ASN A 164 13.78 8.37 -3.21
CA ASN A 164 13.00 7.17 -3.42
C ASN A 164 11.95 7.46 -4.50
N GLU A 165 12.35 7.35 -5.76
CA GLU A 165 11.52 7.73 -6.91
C GLU A 165 10.20 6.95 -6.95
N VAL A 166 10.23 5.65 -6.68
CA VAL A 166 9.04 4.78 -6.66
C VAL A 166 8.08 5.20 -5.56
N MET A 167 8.59 5.46 -4.35
CA MET A 167 7.77 5.94 -3.24
C MET A 167 7.21 7.33 -3.51
N SER A 168 8.01 8.21 -4.10
CA SER A 168 7.59 9.57 -4.48
C SER A 168 6.46 9.52 -5.50
N LEU A 169 6.59 8.69 -6.54
CA LEU A 169 5.54 8.46 -7.52
C LEU A 169 4.27 7.90 -6.86
N LYS A 170 4.42 6.91 -5.97
CA LYS A 170 3.32 6.28 -5.25
C LYS A 170 2.53 7.28 -4.40
N VAL A 171 3.22 8.04 -3.54
CA VAL A 171 2.61 9.04 -2.67
C VAL A 171 1.99 10.17 -3.51
N TRP A 172 2.60 10.54 -4.64
CA TRP A 172 2.03 11.52 -5.56
C TRP A 172 0.74 11.04 -6.22
N ILE A 173 0.67 9.78 -6.68
CA ILE A 173 -0.56 9.18 -7.23
C ILE A 173 -1.66 9.20 -6.17
N ILE A 174 -1.33 8.81 -4.93
CA ILE A 174 -2.27 8.87 -3.80
C ILE A 174 -2.74 10.31 -3.56
N LEU A 175 -1.82 11.29 -3.55
CA LEU A 175 -2.13 12.71 -3.39
C LEU A 175 -3.05 13.22 -4.49
N PHE A 176 -2.81 12.84 -5.75
CA PHE A 176 -3.64 13.21 -6.89
C PHE A 176 -5.07 12.68 -6.74
N ILE A 177 -5.20 11.39 -6.42
CA ILE A 177 -6.50 10.74 -6.19
C ILE A 177 -7.23 11.38 -5.00
N LEU A 178 -6.51 11.68 -3.90
CA LEU A 178 -7.08 12.35 -2.74
C LEU A 178 -7.65 13.73 -3.11
N ARG A 179 -6.93 14.52 -3.91
CA ARG A 179 -7.42 15.84 -4.37
C ARG A 179 -8.72 15.71 -5.15
N ASP A 180 -8.82 14.71 -6.02
CA ASP A 180 -10.02 14.49 -6.83
C ASP A 180 -11.21 13.99 -5.98
N ILE A 181 -10.98 13.02 -5.08
CA ILE A 181 -11.97 12.56 -4.11
C ILE A 181 -12.51 13.73 -3.28
N TYR A 182 -11.63 14.57 -2.73
CA TYR A 182 -12.05 15.69 -1.89
C TYR A 182 -12.79 16.76 -2.67
N LYS A 183 -12.39 17.04 -3.92
CA LYS A 183 -13.11 17.98 -4.79
C LYS A 183 -14.57 17.54 -4.97
N TYR A 184 -14.80 16.26 -5.28
CA TYR A 184 -16.15 15.71 -5.44
C TYR A 184 -16.91 15.58 -4.11
N ALA A 185 -16.23 15.14 -3.05
CA ALA A 185 -16.85 14.92 -1.74
C ALA A 185 -17.26 16.23 -1.06
N GLN A 186 -16.54 17.33 -1.27
CA GLN A 186 -16.92 18.66 -0.75
C GLN A 186 -18.30 19.09 -1.25
N ASP A 187 -18.55 18.94 -2.55
CA ASP A 187 -19.83 19.33 -3.15
C ASP A 187 -20.99 18.49 -2.57
N LEU A 188 -20.77 17.20 -2.32
CA LEU A 188 -21.78 16.33 -1.72
C LEU A 188 -22.02 16.62 -0.23
N VAL A 189 -20.97 16.92 0.53
CA VAL A 189 -21.10 17.31 1.95
C VAL A 189 -21.81 18.67 2.06
N ALA A 190 -21.54 19.62 1.15
CA ALA A 190 -22.27 20.89 1.08
C ALA A 190 -23.78 20.67 0.83
N ASN A 191 -24.15 19.59 0.13
CA ASN A 191 -25.53 19.16 -0.09
C ASN A 191 -26.11 18.29 1.05
N GLY A 192 -25.46 18.26 2.22
CA GLY A 192 -25.97 17.60 3.43
C GLY A 192 -25.70 16.09 3.52
N ARG A 193 -24.76 15.55 2.73
CA ARG A 193 -24.30 14.15 2.86
C ARG A 193 -23.19 14.01 3.89
N THR A 194 -23.03 12.80 4.43
CA THR A 194 -21.93 12.48 5.35
C THR A 194 -20.61 12.27 4.58
N SER A 195 -19.45 12.44 5.24
CA SER A 195 -18.14 12.15 4.63
C SER A 195 -18.07 10.70 4.09
N HIS A 196 -18.59 9.76 4.88
CA HIS A 196 -18.65 8.34 4.52
C HIS A 196 -19.40 8.13 3.19
N ASP A 197 -20.62 8.66 3.10
CA ASP A 197 -21.47 8.46 1.93
C ASP A 197 -20.88 9.16 0.70
N SER A 198 -20.31 10.35 0.86
CA SER A 198 -19.66 11.09 -0.22
C SER A 198 -18.50 10.31 -0.84
N CYS A 199 -17.64 9.70 -0.01
CA CYS A 199 -16.54 8.85 -0.49
C CYS A 199 -17.07 7.59 -1.22
N LEU A 200 -18.13 6.96 -0.70
CA LEU A 200 -18.72 5.79 -1.35
C LEU A 200 -19.46 6.13 -2.66
N ILE A 201 -20.09 7.30 -2.76
CA ILE A 201 -20.73 7.77 -3.99
C ILE A 201 -19.65 8.01 -5.07
N TYR A 202 -18.53 8.65 -4.71
CA TYR A 202 -17.40 8.80 -5.61
C TYR A 202 -16.85 7.43 -6.06
N ALA A 203 -16.70 6.48 -5.14
CA ALA A 203 -16.27 5.12 -5.49
C ALA A 203 -17.25 4.44 -6.46
N LYS A 204 -18.56 4.65 -6.32
CA LYS A 204 -19.55 4.16 -7.30
C LYS A 204 -19.42 4.87 -8.64
N HIS A 205 -19.24 6.19 -8.64
CA HIS A 205 -19.04 6.98 -9.86
C HIS A 205 -17.86 6.45 -10.69
N LEU A 206 -16.74 6.13 -10.02
CA LEU A 206 -15.58 5.52 -10.66
C LEU A 206 -15.88 4.15 -11.29
N LEU A 207 -16.80 3.37 -10.72
CA LEU A 207 -17.16 2.05 -11.25
C LEU A 207 -18.20 2.15 -12.37
N THR A 208 -19.12 3.13 -12.32
CA THR A 208 -20.27 3.20 -13.22
C THR A 208 -19.93 3.46 -14.68
N TRP A 209 -18.70 3.93 -14.97
CA TRP A 209 -18.16 4.07 -16.33
C TRP A 209 -19.10 4.87 -17.23
N GLU A 210 -19.06 6.20 -17.16
CA GLU A 210 -19.90 7.02 -18.03
C GLU A 210 -19.36 6.98 -19.48
N PRO A 211 -20.20 6.69 -20.49
CA PRO A 211 -19.78 6.58 -21.91
C PRO A 211 -19.13 7.83 -22.54
N GLY A 212 -19.00 8.93 -21.79
CA GLY A 212 -18.49 10.23 -22.26
C GLY A 212 -17.05 10.57 -21.86
N GLU A 213 -16.38 9.77 -21.03
CA GLU A 213 -14.98 10.03 -20.66
C GLU A 213 -14.04 9.67 -21.82
N GLN A 214 -13.69 10.69 -22.61
CA GLN A 214 -12.86 10.59 -23.83
C GLN A 214 -11.52 9.85 -23.62
N ALA A 215 -10.98 9.85 -22.40
CA ALA A 215 -9.73 9.18 -22.05
C ALA A 215 -9.84 7.64 -22.09
N MET A 216 -11.03 7.08 -21.91
CA MET A 216 -11.27 5.63 -21.88
C MET A 216 -12.13 5.10 -23.03
N ALA A 217 -12.56 5.96 -23.97
CA ALA A 217 -13.41 5.60 -25.12
C ALA A 217 -12.84 4.47 -26.01
N LYS A 218 -11.54 4.17 -25.92
CA LYS A 218 -10.89 3.06 -26.64
C LYS A 218 -10.86 1.73 -25.88
N THR A 219 -11.17 1.75 -24.59
CA THR A 219 -11.18 0.54 -23.74
C THR A 219 -12.55 -0.12 -23.84
N PRO A 220 -12.66 -1.40 -24.22
CA PRO A 220 -13.94 -2.10 -24.20
C PRO A 220 -14.55 -2.10 -22.80
N PHE A 221 -15.87 -1.97 -22.72
CA PHE A 221 -16.61 -2.01 -21.46
C PHE A 221 -16.29 -3.29 -20.66
N GLY A 222 -15.86 -3.11 -19.42
CA GLY A 222 -15.44 -4.20 -18.53
C GLY A 222 -13.95 -4.58 -18.60
N GLN A 223 -13.17 -4.01 -19.52
CA GLN A 223 -11.70 -4.15 -19.53
C GLN A 223 -11.04 -3.06 -18.67
N ARG A 224 -9.93 -3.41 -18.04
CA ARG A 224 -9.11 -2.40 -17.35
C ARG A 224 -8.38 -1.54 -18.38
N PRO A 225 -8.24 -0.23 -18.13
CA PRO A 225 -7.45 0.65 -18.98
C PRO A 225 -6.00 0.17 -19.03
N THR A 226 -5.43 0.06 -20.23
CA THR A 226 -4.03 -0.34 -20.42
C THR A 226 -3.05 0.55 -19.66
N ALA A 227 -3.34 1.86 -19.56
CA ALA A 227 -2.54 2.81 -18.78
C ALA A 227 -2.46 2.46 -17.28
N TYR A 228 -3.56 1.96 -16.70
CA TYR A 228 -3.57 1.53 -15.30
C TYR A 228 -2.65 0.31 -15.11
N ASP A 229 -2.71 -0.66 -16.03
CA ASP A 229 -1.85 -1.84 -15.97
C ASP A 229 -0.37 -1.44 -16.06
N TYR A 230 0.02 -0.53 -16.95
CA TYR A 230 1.41 -0.05 -17.03
C TYR A 230 1.87 0.68 -15.76
N ILE A 231 1.01 1.49 -15.13
CA ILE A 231 1.34 2.15 -13.85
C ILE A 231 1.54 1.11 -12.75
N VAL A 232 0.66 0.11 -12.66
CA VAL A 232 0.79 -0.97 -11.66
C VAL A 232 2.01 -1.85 -11.96
N GLN A 233 2.35 -2.11 -13.23
CA GLN A 233 3.59 -2.80 -13.62
C GLN A 233 4.83 -2.02 -13.19
N GLY A 234 4.83 -0.70 -13.40
CA GLY A 234 5.94 0.17 -13.02
C GLY A 234 6.13 0.26 -11.50
N LEU A 235 5.03 0.28 -10.74
CA LEU A 235 5.06 0.40 -9.28
C LEU A 235 5.41 -0.91 -8.56
N PHE A 236 4.92 -2.05 -9.06
CA PHE A 236 4.97 -3.32 -8.32
C PHE A 236 5.66 -4.46 -9.07
N GLY A 237 6.19 -4.17 -10.25
CA GLY A 237 6.88 -5.15 -11.10
C GLY A 237 5.94 -6.06 -11.88
N GLN A 238 6.40 -6.53 -13.03
CA GLN A 238 5.64 -7.41 -13.93
C GLN A 238 5.23 -8.72 -13.24
N ARG A 239 6.08 -9.25 -12.35
CA ARG A 239 5.85 -10.53 -11.67
C ARG A 239 4.63 -10.48 -10.76
N LEU A 240 4.33 -9.35 -10.08
CA LEU A 240 3.12 -9.24 -9.25
C LEU A 240 1.85 -9.35 -10.10
N LEU A 241 1.83 -8.70 -11.26
CA LEU A 241 0.67 -8.69 -12.16
C LEU A 241 0.44 -10.03 -12.84
N MET A 242 1.51 -10.72 -13.21
CA MET A 242 1.42 -12.08 -13.73
C MET A 242 1.08 -13.10 -12.63
N ALA A 243 1.45 -12.83 -11.37
CA ALA A 243 1.31 -13.75 -10.23
C ALA A 243 0.00 -13.66 -9.44
N SER A 244 -0.69 -12.52 -9.51
CA SER A 244 -1.74 -12.20 -8.55
C SER A 244 -3.10 -11.98 -9.19
N LYS A 245 -4.16 -12.45 -8.53
CA LYS A 245 -5.54 -12.13 -8.91
C LYS A 245 -5.96 -10.85 -8.17
N PHE A 246 -6.33 -9.83 -8.93
CA PHE A 246 -6.73 -8.53 -8.40
C PHE A 246 -8.24 -8.43 -8.29
N CYS A 247 -8.72 -7.83 -7.20
CA CYS A 247 -10.14 -7.55 -7.01
C CYS A 247 -10.62 -6.56 -8.08
N ALA A 248 -11.75 -6.86 -8.72
CA ALA A 248 -12.34 -5.98 -9.73
C ALA A 248 -12.78 -4.62 -9.16
N THR A 249 -13.20 -4.58 -7.90
CA THR A 249 -13.71 -3.36 -7.25
C THR A 249 -12.59 -2.48 -6.68
N CYS A 250 -11.76 -3.03 -5.80
CA CYS A 250 -10.77 -2.25 -5.05
C CYS A 250 -9.33 -2.48 -5.49
N GLY A 251 -9.07 -3.35 -6.48
CA GLY A 251 -7.72 -3.64 -6.93
C GLY A 251 -6.85 -4.42 -5.93
N SER A 252 -7.36 -4.91 -4.81
CA SER A 252 -6.55 -5.74 -3.89
C SER A 252 -6.06 -7.02 -4.56
N CYS A 253 -4.77 -7.35 -4.40
CA CYS A 253 -4.12 -8.55 -4.96
C CYS A 253 -4.48 -9.86 -4.23
N SER A 254 -5.31 -9.81 -3.19
CA SER A 254 -5.72 -10.99 -2.39
C SER A 254 -7.07 -11.58 -2.84
N ALA A 255 -7.40 -11.49 -4.14
CA ALA A 255 -8.71 -11.89 -4.62
C ALA A 255 -8.86 -13.42 -4.67
N LYS A 256 -9.64 -13.98 -3.73
CA LYS A 256 -9.93 -15.42 -3.64
C LYS A 256 -11.34 -15.78 -4.13
N LYS A 257 -12.27 -14.82 -4.08
CA LYS A 257 -13.68 -15.04 -4.46
C LYS A 257 -13.87 -14.72 -5.94
N ARG A 258 -14.86 -15.35 -6.57
CA ARG A 258 -15.14 -15.16 -8.01
C ARG A 258 -16.61 -15.24 -8.32
N CYS A 259 -17.00 -14.54 -9.39
CA CYS A 259 -18.31 -14.71 -10.00
C CYS A 259 -18.46 -16.12 -10.57
N SER A 260 -19.60 -16.78 -10.32
CA SER A 260 -19.85 -18.12 -10.85
C SER A 260 -19.96 -18.15 -12.38
N LYS A 261 -20.48 -17.08 -12.99
CA LYS A 261 -20.72 -16.95 -14.45
C LYS A 261 -19.47 -16.53 -15.22
N CYS A 262 -18.99 -15.31 -15.01
CA CYS A 262 -17.90 -14.70 -15.78
C CYS A 262 -16.51 -14.86 -15.15
N LYS A 263 -16.41 -15.49 -13.98
CA LYS A 263 -15.16 -15.72 -13.22
C LYS A 263 -14.39 -14.46 -12.78
N LEU A 264 -14.97 -13.27 -12.88
CA LEU A 264 -14.41 -12.03 -12.35
C LEU A 264 -14.09 -12.16 -10.85
N CYS A 265 -12.92 -11.67 -10.43
CA CYS A 265 -12.34 -11.91 -9.10
C CYS A 265 -12.61 -10.78 -8.10
N TYR A 266 -12.81 -11.15 -6.83
CA TYR A 266 -13.06 -10.25 -5.70
C TYR A 266 -12.28 -10.67 -4.45
N CYS A 267 -11.84 -9.69 -3.65
CA CYS A 267 -11.23 -9.96 -2.35
C CYS A 267 -12.27 -10.31 -1.28
N SER A 268 -13.49 -9.78 -1.37
CA SER A 268 -14.52 -9.95 -0.34
C SER A 268 -15.94 -9.95 -0.92
N VAL A 269 -16.94 -10.35 -0.12
CA VAL A 269 -18.36 -10.36 -0.54
C VAL A 269 -18.88 -8.93 -0.59
N GLU A 270 -18.37 -8.06 0.26
CA GLU A 270 -18.69 -6.63 0.30
C GLU A 270 -18.29 -5.95 -1.01
N CYS A 271 -17.05 -6.19 -1.49
CA CYS A 271 -16.62 -5.68 -2.81
C CYS A 271 -17.51 -6.19 -3.94
N GLN A 272 -17.84 -7.50 -3.93
CA GLN A 272 -18.72 -8.07 -4.94
C GLN A 272 -20.12 -7.43 -4.92
N LYS A 273 -20.73 -7.25 -3.74
CA LYS A 273 -22.04 -6.61 -3.60
C LYS A 273 -22.01 -5.15 -4.03
N PHE A 274 -20.93 -4.44 -3.73
CA PHE A 274 -20.76 -3.03 -4.10
C PHE A 274 -20.69 -2.84 -5.62
N ASP A 275 -19.97 -3.74 -6.31
CA ASP A 275 -19.81 -3.73 -7.77
C ASP A 275 -21.00 -4.39 -8.51
N TRP A 276 -21.77 -5.25 -7.86
CA TRP A 276 -22.85 -6.04 -8.49
C TRP A 276 -23.85 -5.25 -9.37
N PRO A 277 -24.32 -4.04 -8.98
CA PRO A 277 -25.23 -3.27 -9.83
C PRO A 277 -24.70 -2.99 -11.23
N ILE A 278 -23.37 -2.86 -11.36
CA ILE A 278 -22.67 -2.58 -12.61
C ILE A 278 -22.26 -3.89 -13.25
N HIS A 279 -21.61 -4.77 -12.48
CA HIS A 279 -21.19 -6.07 -12.99
C HIS A 279 -22.35 -6.88 -13.60
N LYS A 280 -23.55 -6.88 -13.02
CA LYS A 280 -24.68 -7.63 -13.58
C LYS A 280 -25.04 -7.20 -15.02
N SER A 281 -24.82 -5.94 -15.39
CA SER A 281 -25.11 -5.46 -16.75
C SER A 281 -24.02 -5.84 -17.76
N CYS A 282 -22.79 -6.09 -17.29
CA CYS A 282 -21.65 -6.43 -18.13
C CYS A 282 -21.17 -7.88 -17.97
N CYS A 283 -21.80 -8.68 -17.11
CA CYS A 283 -21.37 -10.03 -16.75
C CYS A 283 -21.27 -10.95 -17.97
N GLU A 284 -22.25 -10.88 -18.87
CA GLU A 284 -22.24 -11.71 -20.08
C GLU A 284 -21.13 -11.27 -21.03
N SER A 285 -20.93 -9.96 -21.21
CA SER A 285 -19.80 -9.43 -21.97
C SER A 285 -18.46 -9.86 -21.38
N ILE A 286 -18.28 -9.81 -20.06
CA ILE A 286 -17.05 -10.28 -19.40
C ILE A 286 -16.84 -11.76 -19.66
N ARG A 287 -17.91 -12.57 -19.61
CA ARG A 287 -17.83 -14.00 -19.85
C ARG A 287 -17.31 -14.35 -21.25
N THR A 288 -17.61 -13.55 -22.27
CA THR A 288 -17.21 -13.88 -23.66
C THR A 288 -15.71 -13.69 -23.91
N TRP A 289 -15.03 -12.81 -23.18
CA TRP A 289 -13.59 -12.58 -23.33
C TRP A 289 -12.75 -13.08 -22.14
N ASN A 290 -13.36 -13.36 -20.99
CA ASN A 290 -12.69 -14.03 -19.88
C ASN A 290 -12.72 -15.56 -20.05
N THR A 291 -12.20 -16.01 -21.20
CA THR A 291 -12.15 -17.42 -21.63
C THR A 291 -10.88 -18.14 -21.18
N VAL A 292 -9.89 -17.39 -20.69
CA VAL A 292 -8.63 -17.94 -20.19
C VAL A 292 -8.88 -18.51 -18.80
N THR A 293 -8.94 -19.84 -18.71
CA THR A 293 -8.57 -20.54 -17.47
C THR A 293 -7.12 -20.22 -17.20
N ASP A 294 -6.86 -19.43 -16.17
CA ASP A 294 -5.50 -19.07 -15.76
C ASP A 294 -4.75 -20.37 -15.40
N VAL A 295 -3.43 -20.47 -15.61
CA VAL A 295 -2.63 -21.69 -15.29
C VAL A 295 -2.73 -22.06 -13.79
N ARG A 296 -3.15 -21.12 -12.95
CA ARG A 296 -3.45 -21.33 -11.52
C ARG A 296 -4.85 -21.85 -11.24
N ASP A 297 -5.73 -21.89 -12.23
CA ASP A 297 -7.01 -22.58 -12.15
C ASP A 297 -6.83 -24.11 -12.28
N THR A 298 -5.64 -24.58 -12.70
CA THR A 298 -5.30 -26.01 -12.85
C THR A 298 -4.47 -26.61 -11.71
N LEU A 299 -3.82 -25.81 -10.86
CA LEU A 299 -3.01 -26.31 -9.74
C LEU A 299 -3.27 -25.44 -8.52
N SER A 300 -3.93 -26.02 -7.51
CA SER A 300 -4.04 -25.44 -6.19
C SER A 300 -2.66 -25.40 -5.50
N LEU A 301 -2.48 -24.54 -4.49
CA LEU A 301 -1.25 -24.55 -3.68
C LEU A 301 -1.02 -25.92 -3.03
N GLU A 302 -2.10 -26.65 -2.75
CA GLU A 302 -2.08 -28.02 -2.25
C GLU A 302 -1.55 -28.99 -3.33
N ASP A 303 -1.97 -28.84 -4.59
CA ASP A 303 -1.46 -29.65 -5.71
C ASP A 303 0.03 -29.36 -6.01
N ILE A 304 0.47 -28.11 -5.83
CA ILE A 304 1.88 -27.72 -5.98
C ILE A 304 2.72 -28.29 -4.83
N GLN A 305 2.22 -28.25 -3.60
CA GLN A 305 2.90 -28.86 -2.44
C GLN A 305 2.93 -30.38 -2.53
N ALA A 306 1.86 -31.02 -3.03
CA ALA A 306 1.81 -32.44 -3.30
C ALA A 306 2.83 -32.84 -4.39
N ALA A 307 2.89 -32.11 -5.50
CA ALA A 307 3.87 -32.36 -6.56
C ALA A 307 5.32 -32.16 -6.09
N ILE A 308 5.58 -31.20 -5.20
CA ILE A 308 6.91 -31.02 -4.58
C ILE A 308 7.24 -32.20 -3.67
N SER A 309 6.27 -32.73 -2.92
CA SER A 309 6.49 -33.90 -2.06
C SER A 309 6.71 -35.22 -2.82
N GLU A 310 6.25 -35.31 -4.07
CA GLU A 310 6.49 -36.46 -4.94
C GLU A 310 7.88 -36.45 -5.60
N ILE A 311 8.56 -35.30 -5.65
CA ILE A 311 9.91 -35.16 -6.23
C ILE A 311 11.01 -35.52 -5.22
N ASP A 312 10.69 -35.55 -3.91
CA ASP A 312 11.61 -35.88 -2.82
C ASP A 312 11.69 -37.41 -2.50
N VAL A 313 11.52 -38.28 -3.51
CA VAL A 313 11.77 -39.74 -3.41
C VAL A 313 12.87 -40.19 -4.38
#